data_AF-A0A178AA56-F1
#
_entry.id   AF-A0A178AA56-F1
#
_cell.length_a   1.000
_cell.length_b   1.000
_cell.length_c   1.000
_cell.angle_alpha   90.00
_cell.angle_beta   90.00
_cell.angle_gamma   90.00
#
_symmetry.space_group_name_H-M   'P 1'
#
loop_
_entity.id
_entity.type
_entity.pdbx_description
1 polymer ?
#
loop_
_entity_poly.entity_id
_entity_poly.type
_entity_poly.pdbx_seq_one_letter_code
_entity_poly.pdbx_strand_id
1 'polypeptide(L)'
;ACGIWPMDPSPVLKRLQPTTPPDQTDQIDLEAPSRLSPADWARIERLLQETVKETTKGVASTLISSVHQLSTQNKLQAIELEGLRASLATKNKRKGHGKPLPLPVKNRTTGGAIFYSPRSVRVAKQNLAIKEAEEHQNELEKIDKKEVRRQNKLVKEKEAKERAEKRVKDKKRRDKEKAAKAAKTAAKKAESDRKKALQLSQKGKRKATKAPASRPIKKKRL
;
A
#
# COMPACT_ATOMS: atom_id res chain seq x y z
N ALA A 1 46.82 -37.85 -26.12
CA ALA A 1 45.55 -37.14 -26.33
C ALA A 1 45.51 -36.66 -27.77
N CYS A 2 44.66 -37.24 -28.62
CA CYS A 2 44.52 -36.80 -30.01
C CYS A 2 43.48 -35.67 -30.04
N GLY A 3 43.95 -34.43 -30.21
CA GLY A 3 43.08 -33.31 -30.52
C GLY A 3 42.55 -33.48 -31.93
N ILE A 4 41.23 -33.57 -32.08
CA ILE A 4 40.57 -33.58 -33.39
C ILE A 4 40.78 -32.18 -33.98
N TRP A 5 41.81 -32.02 -34.80
CA TRP A 5 42.02 -30.83 -35.61
C TRP A 5 41.27 -31.05 -36.94
N PRO A 6 40.15 -30.35 -37.20
CA PRO A 6 39.48 -30.49 -38.48
C PRO A 6 40.38 -29.86 -39.55
N MET A 7 40.70 -30.64 -40.59
CA MET A 7 41.50 -30.22 -41.75
C MET A 7 40.90 -29.02 -42.50
N ASP A 8 39.62 -28.70 -42.25
CA ASP A 8 39.01 -27.45 -42.69
C ASP A 8 38.34 -26.73 -41.51
N PRO A 9 38.88 -25.58 -41.04
CA PRO A 9 38.30 -24.80 -39.95
C PRO A 9 37.13 -23.92 -40.42
N SER A 10 36.93 -23.73 -41.73
CA SER A 10 35.91 -22.85 -42.31
C SER A 10 34.48 -23.09 -41.78
N PRO A 11 33.96 -24.33 -41.68
CA PRO A 11 32.62 -24.56 -41.15
C PRO A 11 32.48 -24.21 -39.66
N VAL A 12 33.56 -24.25 -38.88
CA VAL A 12 33.56 -23.84 -37.47
C VAL A 12 33.59 -22.32 -37.37
N LEU A 13 34.43 -21.67 -38.18
CA LEU A 13 34.55 -20.21 -38.20
C LEU A 13 33.27 -19.52 -38.66
N LYS A 14 32.55 -20.08 -39.65
CA LYS A 14 31.25 -19.56 -40.10
C LYS A 14 30.17 -19.61 -39.03
N ARG A 15 30.23 -20.56 -38.09
CA ARG A 15 29.29 -20.67 -36.97
C ARG A 15 29.59 -19.68 -35.85
N LEU A 16 30.84 -19.23 -35.75
CA LEU A 16 31.29 -18.27 -34.75
C LEU A 16 31.18 -16.82 -35.23
N GLN A 17 30.88 -16.61 -36.52
CA GLN A 17 30.52 -15.28 -37.00
C GLN A 17 29.13 -14.90 -36.44
N PRO A 18 29.00 -13.78 -35.72
CA PRO A 18 27.71 -13.32 -35.23
C PRO A 18 26.80 -13.00 -36.42
N THR A 19 25.69 -13.73 -36.55
CA THR A 19 24.70 -13.52 -37.62
C THR A 19 23.86 -12.25 -37.40
N THR A 20 23.92 -11.67 -36.20
CA THR A 20 23.36 -10.35 -35.91
C THR A 20 24.35 -9.29 -36.38
N PRO A 21 23.93 -8.31 -37.21
CA PRO A 21 24.75 -7.14 -37.48
C PRO A 21 25.14 -6.49 -36.14
N PRO A 22 26.30 -5.81 -36.05
CA PRO A 22 26.61 -5.02 -34.87
C PRO A 22 25.42 -4.10 -34.66
N ASP A 23 24.80 -4.24 -33.48
CA ASP A 23 23.69 -3.41 -33.06
C ASP A 23 24.16 -1.98 -33.23
N GLN A 24 23.63 -1.30 -34.25
CA GLN A 24 23.76 0.14 -34.39
C GLN A 24 22.96 0.71 -33.23
N THR A 25 23.56 0.74 -32.04
CA THR A 25 23.06 1.51 -30.89
C THR A 25 23.31 2.99 -31.14
N ASP A 26 22.88 3.47 -32.29
CA ASP A 26 22.84 4.88 -32.69
C ASP A 26 21.45 5.19 -33.24
N GLN A 27 20.41 4.70 -32.55
CA GLN A 27 19.02 5.15 -32.70
C GLN A 27 18.13 4.39 -31.73
N ILE A 28 18.29 4.67 -30.44
CA ILE A 28 17.14 4.52 -29.54
C ILE A 28 16.77 5.91 -29.07
N ASP A 29 15.83 6.51 -29.79
CA ASP A 29 14.94 7.55 -29.30
C ASP A 29 14.07 6.96 -28.18
N LEU A 30 14.70 6.67 -27.04
CA LEU A 30 14.02 6.49 -25.76
C LEU A 30 13.74 7.89 -25.22
N GLU A 31 12.46 8.13 -24.95
CA GLU A 31 11.89 9.27 -24.27
C GLU A 31 12.79 9.76 -23.14
N ALA A 32 13.35 10.96 -23.34
CA ALA A 32 14.49 11.44 -22.59
C ALA A 32 14.09 12.23 -21.34
N PRO A 33 14.65 11.90 -20.16
CA PRO A 33 15.00 12.92 -19.19
C PRO A 33 16.40 13.45 -19.54
N SER A 34 16.44 14.62 -20.18
CA SER A 34 17.63 15.46 -20.48
C SER A 34 18.76 14.83 -21.32
N ARG A 35 18.65 14.98 -22.65
CA ARG A 35 19.70 14.74 -23.66
C ARG A 35 20.74 15.86 -23.65
N LEU A 36 21.68 15.85 -22.71
CA LEU A 36 22.87 16.70 -22.85
C LEU A 36 24.07 15.83 -23.19
N SER A 37 24.27 15.62 -24.49
CA SER A 37 25.54 15.14 -25.06
C SER A 37 26.67 16.08 -24.63
N PRO A 38 27.93 15.62 -24.53
CA PRO A 38 29.08 16.52 -24.35
C PRO A 38 29.10 17.69 -25.36
N ALA A 39 28.58 17.48 -26.57
CA ALA A 39 28.40 18.52 -27.57
C ALA A 39 27.28 19.52 -27.23
N ASP A 40 26.21 19.08 -26.57
CA ASP A 40 25.10 19.93 -26.14
C ASP A 40 25.51 20.79 -24.93
N TRP A 41 26.43 20.30 -24.10
CA TRP A 41 27.02 21.08 -23.01
C TRP A 41 27.78 22.30 -23.54
N ALA A 42 28.67 22.11 -24.51
CA ALA A 42 29.43 23.21 -25.11
C ALA A 42 28.50 24.26 -25.76
N ARG A 43 27.32 23.84 -26.25
CA ARG A 43 26.29 24.75 -26.77
C ARG A 43 25.61 25.53 -25.65
N ILE A 44 25.24 24.87 -24.55
CA ILE A 44 24.63 25.54 -23.38
C ILE A 44 25.61 26.53 -22.76
N GLU A 45 26.87 26.14 -22.59
CA GLU A 45 27.91 27.01 -22.02
C GLU A 45 28.11 28.27 -22.85
N ARG A 46 28.16 28.14 -24.18
CA ARG A 46 28.24 29.30 -25.10
C ARG A 46 27.02 30.22 -24.98
N LEU A 47 25.81 29.66 -25.01
CA LEU A 47 24.57 30.45 -24.87
C LEU A 47 24.51 31.17 -23.51
N LEU A 48 25.00 30.53 -22.46
CA LEU A 48 25.06 31.11 -21.12
C LEU A 48 26.08 32.26 -21.08
N GLN A 49 27.25 32.09 -21.69
CA GLN A 49 28.26 33.15 -21.79
C GLN A 49 27.80 34.34 -22.65
N GLU A 50 27.05 34.10 -23.73
CA GLU A 50 26.46 35.15 -24.58
C GLU A 50 25.38 35.98 -23.85
N THR A 51 24.62 35.34 -22.96
CA THR A 51 23.48 35.97 -22.27
C THR A 51 23.86 36.66 -20.96
N VAL A 52 25.01 36.30 -20.36
CA VAL A 52 25.44 36.81 -19.06
C VAL A 52 26.24 38.10 -19.18
N LYS A 53 25.73 39.16 -18.58
CA LYS A 53 26.45 40.45 -18.42
C LYS A 53 27.61 40.29 -17.42
N GLU A 54 28.66 41.10 -17.57
CA GLU A 54 29.86 41.13 -16.69
C GLU A 54 29.55 41.10 -15.20
N THR A 55 28.50 41.83 -14.78
CA THR A 55 28.04 41.93 -13.38
C THR A 55 27.51 40.62 -12.79
N THR A 56 27.11 39.68 -13.64
CA THR A 56 26.48 38.40 -13.25
C THR A 56 27.36 37.17 -13.50
N LYS A 57 28.59 37.36 -13.98
CA LYS A 57 29.53 36.28 -14.31
C LYS A 57 29.83 35.32 -13.16
N GLY A 58 29.92 35.84 -11.93
CA GLY A 58 30.15 35.01 -10.74
C GLY A 58 29.02 34.01 -10.49
N VAL A 59 27.76 34.45 -10.58
CA VAL A 59 26.56 33.61 -10.40
C VAL A 59 26.39 32.64 -11.58
N ALA A 60 26.78 33.07 -12.77
CA ALA A 60 26.77 32.21 -13.94
C ALA A 60 27.79 31.06 -13.82
N SER A 61 29.00 31.34 -13.33
CA SER A 61 30.04 30.32 -13.13
C SER A 61 29.64 29.25 -12.10
N THR A 62 28.98 29.66 -11.01
CA THR A 62 28.47 28.70 -10.02
C THR A 62 27.32 27.87 -10.59
N LEU A 63 26.44 28.45 -11.41
CA LEU A 63 25.38 27.74 -12.11
C LEU A 63 25.94 26.76 -13.16
N ILE A 64 26.97 27.15 -13.91
CA ILE A 64 27.68 26.28 -14.85
C ILE A 64 28.27 25.08 -14.10
N SER A 65 28.95 25.34 -12.97
CA SER A 65 29.55 24.29 -12.15
C SER A 65 28.51 23.33 -11.58
N SER A 66 27.36 23.84 -11.12
CA SER A 66 26.28 23.00 -10.60
C SER A 66 25.60 22.16 -11.68
N VAL A 67 25.38 22.73 -12.87
CA VAL A 67 24.84 21.99 -14.02
C VAL A 67 25.83 20.91 -14.47
N HIS A 68 27.13 21.20 -14.49
CA HIS A 68 28.17 20.21 -14.79
C HIS A 68 28.17 19.05 -13.78
N GLN A 69 28.09 19.38 -12.48
CA GLN A 69 27.97 18.39 -11.41
C GLN A 69 26.71 17.52 -11.57
N LEU A 70 25.56 18.11 -11.89
CA LEU A 70 24.32 17.35 -12.11
C LEU A 70 24.41 16.44 -13.35
N SER A 71 25.02 16.93 -14.43
CA SER A 71 25.22 16.13 -15.65
C SER A 71 26.12 14.92 -15.41
N THR A 72 27.23 15.10 -14.69
CA THR A 72 28.13 14.00 -14.33
C THR A 72 27.46 12.99 -13.41
N GLN A 73 26.70 13.46 -12.41
CA GLN A 73 25.91 12.60 -11.53
C GLN A 73 24.87 11.79 -12.30
N ASN A 74 24.13 12.39 -13.21
CA ASN A 74 23.12 11.69 -14.02
C ASN A 74 23.75 10.58 -14.88
N LYS A 75 24.92 10.84 -15.48
CA LYS A 75 25.65 9.82 -16.26
C LYS A 75 26.13 8.67 -15.38
N LEU A 76 26.69 8.97 -14.21
CA LEU A 76 27.15 7.96 -13.27
C LEU A 76 25.97 7.09 -12.80
N GLN A 77 24.84 7.70 -12.47
CA GLN A 77 23.61 6.99 -12.13
C GLN A 77 23.11 6.11 -13.28
N ALA A 78 23.16 6.59 -14.53
CA ALA A 78 22.75 5.80 -15.68
C ALA A 78 23.61 4.53 -15.83
N ILE A 79 24.93 4.66 -15.71
CA ILE A 79 25.88 3.54 -15.76
C ILE A 79 25.65 2.59 -14.58
N GLU A 80 25.44 3.10 -13.38
CA GLU A 80 25.11 2.28 -12.21
C GLU A 80 23.81 1.50 -12.43
N LEU A 81 22.75 2.14 -12.91
CA LEU A 81 21.47 1.50 -13.22
C LEU A 81 21.64 0.40 -14.27
N GLU A 82 22.44 0.65 -15.31
CA GLU A 82 22.75 -0.34 -16.33
C GLU A 82 23.53 -1.53 -15.74
N GLY A 83 24.57 -1.27 -14.95
CA GLY A 83 25.36 -2.30 -14.26
C GLY A 83 24.52 -3.13 -13.28
N LEU A 84 23.62 -2.49 -12.54
CA LEU A 84 22.67 -3.15 -11.64
C LEU A 84 21.70 -4.03 -12.43
N ARG A 85 21.16 -3.54 -13.56
CA ARG A 85 20.28 -4.32 -14.44
C ARG A 85 21.01 -5.54 -15.02
N ALA A 86 22.24 -5.37 -15.47
CA ALA A 86 23.08 -6.47 -15.98
C ALA A 86 23.40 -7.50 -14.88
N SER A 87 23.74 -7.05 -13.67
CA SER A 87 23.97 -7.91 -12.50
C SER A 87 22.72 -8.69 -12.11
N LEU A 88 21.55 -8.04 -12.14
CA LEU A 88 20.27 -8.69 -11.87
C LEU A 88 19.96 -9.74 -12.95
N ALA A 89 20.16 -9.42 -14.23
CA ALA A 89 19.97 -10.36 -15.33
C ALA A 89 20.90 -11.58 -15.21
N THR A 90 22.19 -11.39 -14.91
CA THR A 90 23.14 -12.50 -14.71
C THR A 90 22.80 -13.33 -13.47
N LYS A 91 22.37 -12.71 -12.36
CA LYS A 91 21.89 -13.41 -11.16
C LYS A 91 20.64 -14.22 -11.44
N ASN A 92 19.69 -13.70 -12.23
CA ASN A 92 18.50 -14.43 -12.65
C ASN A 92 18.86 -15.64 -13.52
N LYS A 93 19.81 -15.50 -14.44
CA LYS A 93 20.34 -16.63 -15.24
C LYS A 93 20.96 -17.71 -14.35
N ARG A 94 21.78 -17.33 -13.36
CA ARG A 94 22.42 -18.28 -12.42
C ARG A 94 21.43 -19.03 -11.54
N LYS A 95 20.31 -18.41 -11.16
CA LYS A 95 19.24 -19.08 -10.38
C LYS A 95 18.45 -20.10 -11.22
N GLY A 96 18.54 -20.02 -12.53
CA GLY A 96 17.87 -20.92 -13.47
C GLY A 96 18.57 -22.27 -13.61
N HIS A 97 18.88 -22.95 -12.51
CA HIS A 97 19.07 -24.40 -12.62
C HIS A 97 17.72 -24.95 -13.05
N GLY A 98 17.63 -25.48 -14.28
CA GLY A 98 16.40 -26.04 -14.81
C GLY A 98 15.85 -27.08 -13.82
N LYS A 99 14.54 -27.02 -13.53
CA LYS A 99 13.90 -28.03 -12.69
C LYS A 99 14.17 -29.39 -13.32
N PRO A 100 14.71 -30.38 -12.59
CA PRO A 100 14.96 -31.69 -13.14
C PRO A 100 13.62 -32.30 -13.57
N LEU A 101 13.60 -32.92 -14.75
CA LEU A 101 12.42 -33.62 -15.24
C LEU A 101 12.11 -34.78 -14.28
N PRO A 102 10.90 -34.87 -13.70
CA PRO A 102 10.53 -35.94 -12.78
C PRO A 102 10.37 -37.26 -13.54
N LEU A 103 11.48 -37.93 -13.81
CA LEU A 103 11.52 -39.26 -14.40
C LEU A 103 11.18 -40.30 -13.33
N PRO A 104 10.43 -41.36 -13.66
CA PRO A 104 10.12 -42.42 -12.71
C PRO A 104 11.42 -43.10 -12.28
N VAL A 105 11.72 -43.05 -10.98
CA VAL A 105 12.86 -43.76 -10.40
C VAL A 105 12.56 -45.25 -10.53
N LYS A 106 13.32 -45.95 -11.37
CA LYS A 106 13.25 -47.42 -11.41
C LYS A 106 14.01 -47.90 -10.18
N ASN A 107 13.30 -48.58 -9.28
CA ASN A 107 13.88 -49.21 -8.09
C ASN A 107 14.90 -50.28 -8.53
N ARG A 108 16.13 -49.89 -8.81
CA ARG A 108 17.24 -50.80 -9.07
C ARG A 108 18.43 -50.35 -8.24
N THR A 109 18.75 -51.22 -7.29
CA THR A 109 19.87 -51.17 -6.36
C THR A 109 21.22 -51.29 -7.08
N THR A 110 21.53 -50.38 -8.00
CA THR A 110 22.80 -50.44 -8.76
C THR A 110 23.23 -49.03 -9.13
N GLY A 111 24.38 -48.60 -8.60
CA GLY A 111 24.96 -47.25 -8.79
C GLY A 111 25.53 -46.98 -10.18
N GLY A 112 24.80 -47.34 -11.24
CA GLY A 112 25.17 -47.12 -12.64
C GLY A 112 24.28 -46.10 -13.35
N ALA A 113 24.68 -45.70 -14.56
CA ALA A 113 23.89 -44.80 -15.41
C ALA A 113 22.54 -45.44 -15.81
N ILE A 114 21.45 -44.69 -15.65
CA ILE A 114 20.08 -45.14 -16.00
C ILE A 114 19.72 -44.58 -17.37
N PHE A 115 19.48 -45.47 -18.34
CA PHE A 115 18.97 -45.10 -19.66
C PHE A 115 17.44 -45.07 -19.64
N TYR A 116 16.87 -43.94 -20.07
CA TYR A 116 15.43 -43.76 -20.20
C TYR A 116 14.98 -43.90 -21.65
N SER A 117 13.85 -44.56 -21.86
CA SER A 117 13.20 -44.60 -23.17
C SER A 117 12.69 -43.20 -23.58
N PRO A 118 12.61 -42.87 -24.87
CA PRO A 118 11.99 -41.63 -25.33
C PRO A 118 10.54 -41.47 -24.85
N ARG A 119 9.80 -42.57 -24.73
CA ARG A 119 8.41 -42.59 -24.22
C ARG A 119 8.34 -42.14 -22.77
N SER A 120 9.22 -42.65 -21.88
CA SER A 120 9.25 -42.24 -20.47
C SER A 120 9.59 -40.77 -20.29
N VAL A 121 10.47 -40.22 -21.13
CA VAL A 121 10.80 -38.78 -21.10
C VAL A 121 9.58 -37.94 -21.52
N ARG A 122 8.83 -38.37 -22.55
CA ARG A 122 7.62 -37.68 -23.00
C ARG A 122 6.56 -37.64 -21.90
N VAL A 123 6.31 -38.75 -21.22
CA VAL A 123 5.35 -38.84 -20.11
C VAL A 123 5.77 -37.92 -18.95
N ALA A 124 7.05 -37.92 -18.58
CA ALA A 124 7.54 -37.04 -17.52
C ALA A 124 7.38 -35.55 -17.86
N LYS A 125 7.59 -35.16 -19.13
CA LYS A 125 7.32 -33.79 -19.61
C LYS A 125 5.84 -33.43 -19.52
N GLN A 126 4.95 -34.32 -19.92
CA GLN A 126 3.51 -34.11 -19.82
C GLN A 126 3.07 -33.93 -18.36
N ASN A 127 3.55 -34.79 -17.46
CA ASN A 127 3.25 -34.69 -16.03
C ASN A 127 3.79 -33.40 -15.41
N LEU A 128 4.97 -32.96 -15.83
CA LEU A 128 5.53 -31.68 -15.37
C LEU A 128 4.64 -30.51 -15.82
N ALA A 129 4.22 -30.49 -17.09
CA ALA A 129 3.34 -29.43 -17.61
C ALA A 129 1.99 -29.40 -16.88
N ILE A 130 1.41 -30.56 -16.56
CA ILE A 130 0.17 -30.66 -15.77
C ILE A 130 0.39 -30.06 -14.38
N LYS A 131 1.46 -30.44 -13.69
CA LYS A 131 1.78 -29.89 -12.35
C LYS A 131 2.01 -28.38 -12.39
N GLU A 132 2.72 -27.87 -13.38
CA GLU A 132 2.97 -26.43 -13.52
C GLU A 132 1.66 -25.66 -13.78
N ALA A 133 0.75 -26.21 -14.59
CA ALA A 133 -0.57 -25.63 -14.80
C ALA A 133 -1.41 -25.63 -13.51
N GLU A 134 -1.40 -26.73 -12.75
CA GLU A 134 -2.06 -26.84 -11.45
C GLU A 134 -1.48 -25.85 -10.43
N GLU A 135 -0.15 -25.73 -10.34
CA GLU A 135 0.53 -24.75 -9.49
C GLU A 135 0.11 -23.32 -9.83
N HIS A 136 0.09 -22.97 -11.12
CA HIS A 136 -0.32 -21.64 -11.58
C HIS A 136 -1.80 -21.35 -11.25
N GLN A 137 -2.70 -22.31 -11.49
CA GLN A 137 -4.11 -22.17 -11.11
C GLN A 137 -4.26 -21.98 -9.59
N ASN A 138 -3.54 -22.77 -8.79
CA ASN A 138 -3.55 -22.64 -7.34
C ASN A 138 -3.02 -21.27 -6.86
N GLU A 139 -2.05 -20.69 -7.54
CA GLU A 139 -1.56 -19.34 -7.25
C GLU A 139 -2.59 -18.26 -7.57
N LEU A 140 -3.23 -18.34 -8.75
CA LEU A 140 -4.32 -17.45 -9.13
C LEU A 140 -5.46 -17.52 -8.10
N GLU A 141 -5.89 -18.73 -7.72
CA GLU A 141 -6.92 -18.89 -6.69
C GLU A 141 -6.52 -18.28 -5.35
N LYS A 142 -5.24 -18.37 -4.95
CA LYS A 142 -4.77 -17.76 -3.70
C LYS A 142 -4.82 -16.23 -3.78
N ILE A 143 -4.54 -15.64 -4.95
CA ILE A 143 -4.64 -14.20 -5.17
C ILE A 143 -6.11 -13.78 -5.09
N ASP A 144 -7.01 -14.49 -5.78
CA ASP A 144 -8.45 -14.20 -5.77
C ASP A 144 -9.04 -14.33 -4.36
N LYS A 145 -8.67 -15.40 -3.63
CA LYS A 145 -9.08 -15.59 -2.22
C LYS A 145 -8.59 -14.45 -1.33
N LYS A 146 -7.39 -13.91 -1.56
CA LYS A 146 -6.88 -12.75 -0.81
C LYS A 146 -7.67 -11.49 -1.14
N GLU A 147 -8.02 -11.28 -2.40
CA GLU A 147 -8.78 -10.11 -2.84
C GLU A 147 -10.21 -10.13 -2.28
N VAL A 148 -10.92 -11.25 -2.40
CA VAL A 148 -12.24 -11.45 -1.80
C VAL A 148 -12.21 -11.22 -0.29
N ARG A 149 -11.16 -11.68 0.41
CA ARG A 149 -10.99 -11.42 1.85
C ARG A 149 -10.83 -9.93 2.16
N ARG A 150 -10.08 -9.17 1.35
CA ARG A 150 -9.91 -7.73 1.52
C ARG A 150 -11.23 -7.00 1.31
N GLN A 151 -11.95 -7.32 0.24
CA GLN A 151 -13.26 -6.74 -0.06
C GLN A 151 -14.26 -7.02 1.07
N ASN A 152 -14.35 -8.28 1.52
CA ASN A 152 -15.21 -8.65 2.65
C ASN A 152 -14.84 -7.93 3.95
N LYS A 153 -13.55 -7.69 4.21
CA LYS A 153 -13.12 -6.90 5.36
C LYS A 153 -13.61 -5.45 5.25
N LEU A 154 -13.47 -4.82 4.09
CA LEU A 154 -13.94 -3.46 3.84
C LEU A 154 -15.47 -3.34 3.99
N VAL A 155 -16.23 -4.30 3.47
CA VAL A 155 -17.70 -4.34 3.63
C VAL A 155 -18.06 -4.45 5.11
N LYS A 156 -17.43 -5.37 5.85
CA LYS A 156 -17.67 -5.53 7.30
C LYS A 156 -17.33 -4.26 8.09
N GLU A 157 -16.24 -3.57 7.74
CA GLU A 157 -15.88 -2.31 8.39
C GLU A 157 -16.89 -1.20 8.10
N LYS A 158 -17.38 -1.09 6.86
CA LYS A 158 -18.45 -0.14 6.49
C LYS A 158 -19.74 -0.43 7.26
N GLU A 159 -20.16 -1.69 7.30
CA GLU A 159 -21.34 -2.11 8.07
C GLU A 159 -21.18 -1.83 9.56
N ALA A 160 -20.00 -2.09 10.14
CA ALA A 160 -19.74 -1.84 11.54
C ALA A 160 -19.82 -0.34 11.87
N LYS A 161 -19.27 0.53 11.01
CA LYS A 161 -19.38 1.99 11.14
C LYS A 161 -20.83 2.45 11.05
N GLU A 162 -21.58 1.97 10.06
CA GLU A 162 -23.00 2.33 9.92
C GLU A 162 -23.83 1.88 11.14
N ARG A 163 -23.58 0.68 11.66
CA ARG A 163 -24.23 0.18 12.89
C ARG A 163 -23.85 1.04 14.10
N ALA A 164 -22.59 1.45 14.24
CA ALA A 164 -22.15 2.33 15.32
C ALA A 164 -22.82 3.71 15.24
N GLU A 165 -22.90 4.30 14.05
CA GLU A 165 -23.58 5.58 13.82
C GLU A 165 -25.07 5.50 14.16
N LYS A 166 -25.76 4.43 13.74
CA LYS A 166 -27.17 4.18 14.10
C LYS A 166 -27.33 4.14 15.62
N ARG A 167 -26.45 3.42 16.35
CA ARG A 167 -26.47 3.37 17.82
C ARG A 167 -26.26 4.75 18.46
N VAL A 168 -25.34 5.56 17.95
CA VAL A 168 -25.10 6.92 18.45
C VAL A 168 -26.32 7.81 18.22
N LYS A 169 -26.94 7.75 17.02
CA LYS A 169 -28.16 8.49 16.69
C LYS A 169 -29.31 8.07 17.61
N ASP A 170 -29.48 6.78 17.84
CA ASP A 170 -30.50 6.25 18.76
C ASP A 170 -30.27 6.68 20.21
N LYS A 171 -29.03 6.65 20.70
CA LYS A 171 -28.70 7.13 22.04
C LYS A 171 -29.03 8.61 22.19
N LYS A 172 -28.61 9.45 21.24
CA LYS A 172 -28.94 10.89 21.22
C LYS A 172 -30.45 11.13 21.21
N ARG A 173 -31.22 10.34 20.43
CA ARG A 173 -32.69 10.43 20.41
C ARG A 173 -33.30 10.07 21.76
N ARG A 174 -32.86 8.98 22.39
CA ARG A 174 -33.32 8.56 23.73
C ARG A 174 -32.99 9.61 24.79
N ASP A 175 -31.79 10.20 24.75
CA ASP A 175 -31.37 11.22 25.72
C ASP A 175 -32.18 12.51 25.54
N LYS A 176 -32.45 12.94 24.29
CA LYS A 176 -33.35 14.08 23.99
C LYS A 176 -34.78 13.83 24.48
N GLU A 177 -35.31 12.63 24.27
CA GLU A 177 -36.64 12.26 24.73
C GLU A 177 -36.74 12.26 26.26
N LYS A 178 -35.72 11.71 26.95
CA LYS A 178 -35.62 11.75 28.41
C LYS A 178 -35.51 13.18 28.93
N ALA A 179 -34.69 14.03 28.31
CA ALA A 179 -34.56 15.44 28.68
C ALA A 179 -35.88 16.20 28.46
N ALA A 180 -36.58 15.97 27.34
CA ALA A 180 -37.88 16.57 27.09
C ALA A 180 -38.94 16.11 28.10
N LYS A 181 -38.96 14.82 28.45
CA LYS A 181 -39.84 14.28 29.51
C LYS A 181 -39.54 14.91 30.87
N ALA A 182 -38.26 15.02 31.25
CA ALA A 182 -37.83 15.66 32.48
C ALA A 182 -38.16 17.17 32.52
N ALA A 183 -37.99 17.88 31.41
CA ALA A 183 -38.36 19.29 31.30
C ALA A 183 -39.87 19.48 31.44
N LYS A 184 -40.69 18.60 30.82
CA LYS A 184 -42.15 18.62 30.96
C LYS A 184 -42.58 18.36 32.40
N THR A 185 -41.98 17.40 33.11
CA THR A 185 -42.31 17.13 34.51
C THR A 185 -41.86 18.27 35.42
N ALA A 186 -40.67 18.84 35.20
CA ALA A 186 -40.18 20.01 35.94
C ALA A 186 -41.08 21.25 35.74
N ALA A 187 -41.51 21.53 34.49
CA ALA A 187 -42.41 22.63 34.19
C ALA A 187 -43.77 22.47 34.90
N LYS A 188 -44.36 21.26 34.88
CA LYS A 188 -45.59 20.96 35.62
C LYS A 188 -45.44 21.17 37.13
N LYS A 189 -44.30 20.74 37.69
CA LYS A 189 -44.00 20.92 39.12
C LYS A 189 -43.86 22.40 39.46
N ALA A 190 -43.09 23.16 38.68
CA ALA A 190 -42.92 24.60 38.85
C ALA A 190 -44.23 25.38 38.71
N GLU A 191 -45.11 24.99 37.78
CA GLU A 191 -46.44 25.60 37.65
C GLU A 191 -47.33 25.32 38.87
N SER A 192 -47.35 24.07 39.35
CA SER A 192 -48.04 23.70 40.59
C SER A 192 -47.51 24.49 41.79
N ASP A 193 -46.19 24.58 41.94
CA ASP A 193 -45.56 25.30 43.05
C ASP A 193 -45.81 26.81 42.96
N ARG A 194 -45.81 27.41 41.75
CA ARG A 194 -46.20 28.81 41.51
C ARG A 194 -47.66 29.06 41.90
N LYS A 195 -48.58 28.15 41.56
CA LYS A 195 -49.99 28.23 42.00
C LYS A 195 -50.12 28.17 43.52
N LYS A 196 -49.40 27.25 44.19
CA LYS A 196 -49.37 27.16 45.66
C LYS A 196 -48.82 28.43 46.31
N ALA A 197 -47.73 29.00 45.77
CA ALA A 197 -47.13 30.23 46.28
C ALA A 197 -48.09 31.44 46.16
N LEU A 198 -48.79 31.57 45.04
CA LEU A 198 -49.82 32.60 44.85
C LEU A 198 -50.99 32.44 45.84
N GLN A 199 -51.41 31.21 46.15
CA GLN A 199 -52.44 30.96 47.16
C GLN A 199 -51.98 31.30 48.59
N LEU A 200 -50.71 31.02 48.93
CA LEU A 200 -50.12 31.33 50.23
C LEU A 200 -49.98 32.84 50.46
N SER A 201 -49.57 33.61 49.45
CA SER A 201 -49.46 35.07 49.55
C SER A 201 -50.82 35.76 49.75
N GLN A 202 -51.90 35.20 49.19
CA GLN A 202 -53.27 35.67 49.43
C GLN A 202 -53.77 35.38 50.85
N LYS A 203 -53.35 34.27 51.48
CA LYS A 203 -53.73 33.91 52.86
C LYS A 203 -52.98 34.69 53.95
N GLY A 204 -51.86 35.34 53.62
CA GLY A 204 -50.99 36.07 54.56
C GLY A 204 -51.54 37.39 55.13
N LYS A 205 -52.71 37.88 54.69
CA LYS A 205 -53.33 39.10 55.24
C LYS A 205 -54.38 38.88 56.33
N ARG A 206 -54.47 37.68 56.93
CA ARG A 206 -55.42 37.42 58.02
C ARG A 206 -54.88 37.90 59.37
N LYS A 207 -55.59 38.89 59.93
CA LYS A 207 -55.39 39.55 61.23
C LYS A 207 -55.07 38.56 62.35
N ALA A 208 -54.04 38.89 63.13
CA ALA A 208 -53.88 38.38 64.48
C ALA A 208 -55.11 38.78 65.32
N THR A 209 -55.77 37.83 65.97
CA THR A 209 -56.53 37.97 67.23
C THR A 209 -57.23 36.66 67.56
N LYS A 210 -56.74 35.97 68.60
CA LYS A 210 -57.52 35.46 69.76
C LYS A 210 -56.67 34.48 70.57
N ALA A 211 -56.54 34.76 71.86
CA ALA A 211 -55.83 33.94 72.85
C ALA A 211 -56.64 32.68 73.20
N PRO A 212 -56.00 31.51 73.46
CA PRO A 212 -56.71 30.33 73.91
C PRO A 212 -56.90 30.30 75.44
N ALA A 213 -58.12 29.94 75.84
CA ALA A 213 -58.63 29.87 77.21
C ALA A 213 -58.09 28.66 78.00
N SER A 214 -58.12 28.80 79.33
CA SER A 214 -57.60 27.88 80.36
C SER A 214 -58.28 26.51 80.39
N ARG A 215 -57.54 25.47 80.80
CA ARG A 215 -58.04 24.10 81.02
C ARG A 215 -58.23 23.81 82.51
N PRO A 216 -59.31 23.13 82.94
CA PRO A 216 -59.56 22.82 84.33
C PRO A 216 -58.91 21.50 84.79
N ILE A 217 -58.55 21.50 86.06
CA ILE A 217 -57.88 20.47 86.87
C ILE A 217 -58.76 19.24 87.07
N LYS A 218 -58.19 18.03 87.00
CA LYS A 218 -58.81 16.78 87.51
C LYS A 218 -57.89 16.02 88.46
N LYS A 219 -58.52 15.52 89.53
CA LYS A 219 -57.99 15.05 90.81
C LYS A 219 -57.42 13.61 90.75
N LYS A 220 -56.44 13.36 91.64
CA LYS A 220 -55.84 12.06 91.99
C LYS A 220 -56.86 11.07 92.56
N ARG A 221 -56.58 9.77 92.43
CA ARG A 221 -57.01 8.74 93.39
C ARG A 221 -55.80 7.87 93.79
N LEU A 222 -55.88 7.43 95.04
CA LEU A 222 -54.89 6.77 95.90
C LEU A 222 -54.34 5.46 95.33
#